data_AF-A0A0M8VMY9-F1
#
_entry.id   AF-A0A0M8VMY9-F1
#
_cell.length_a   1.000
_cell.length_b   1.000
_cell.length_c   1.000
_cell.angle_alpha   90.00
_cell.angle_beta   90.00
_cell.angle_gamma   90.00
#
_symmetry.space_group_name_H-M   'P 1'
#
loop_
_entity.id
_entity.type
_entity.pdbx_description
1 polymer ?
#
loop_
_entity_poly.entity_id
_entity_poly.type
_entity_poly.pdbx_seq_one_letter_code
_entity_poly.pdbx_strand_id
1 'polypeptide(L)'
;MSHSGCTGAFVDARNLFDTRTTSRLVRLEWSVALAVSGVAALTHLSEIRWWLFVSLFLVIDLIGYIPGAIAYRRSPAGLIGRGYYVAYNLMHSLVTWAVFAGLWSWLVGAEWALLALPIHLLGDRALFGNTLKPFGVPFEPATHPEFETFQRAYEGKASDAVRV
;
A
#
# COMPACT_ATOMS: atom_id res chain seq x y z
N MET A 1 -8.78 -12.11 35.65
CA MET A 1 -9.29 -12.77 34.43
C MET A 1 -8.43 -12.30 33.27
N SER A 2 -7.81 -13.26 32.58
CA SER A 2 -6.83 -13.05 31.52
C SER A 2 -7.50 -12.54 30.24
N HIS A 3 -7.01 -11.43 29.67
CA HIS A 3 -7.26 -11.11 28.27
C HIS A 3 -6.04 -11.51 27.45
N SER A 4 -5.99 -12.81 27.13
CA SER A 4 -5.16 -13.35 26.07
C SER A 4 -5.85 -13.14 24.73
N GLY A 5 -5.11 -12.67 23.74
CA GLY A 5 -5.38 -12.98 22.33
C GLY A 5 -5.74 -11.81 21.43
N CYS A 6 -4.75 -11.02 21.02
CA CYS A 6 -4.77 -10.37 19.71
C CYS A 6 -3.59 -10.89 18.89
N THR A 7 -3.69 -12.14 18.45
CA THR A 7 -2.81 -12.72 17.44
C THR A 7 -3.33 -12.31 16.07
N GLY A 8 -2.62 -11.40 15.41
CA GLY A 8 -2.98 -10.89 14.08
C GLY A 8 -1.99 -9.83 13.62
N ALA A 9 -0.77 -10.25 13.30
CA ALA A 9 0.21 -9.42 12.62
C ALA A 9 -0.08 -9.46 11.12
N PHE A 10 -0.61 -8.37 10.55
CA PHE A 10 -0.58 -8.10 9.10
C PHE A 10 -0.48 -6.58 8.84
N VAL A 11 0.05 -6.28 7.66
CA VAL A 11 0.84 -5.11 7.21
C VAL A 11 0.05 -3.79 7.15
N ASP A 12 0.76 -2.65 7.26
CA ASP A 12 0.46 -1.19 7.14
C ASP A 12 -0.99 -0.62 7.17
N ALA A 13 -1.98 -1.35 7.67
CA ALA A 13 -3.36 -0.92 7.85
C ALA A 13 -3.63 -0.35 9.26
N ARG A 14 -2.61 -0.27 10.12
CA ARG A 14 -2.78 0.03 11.55
C ARG A 14 -2.83 1.52 11.90
N ASN A 15 -2.47 2.41 10.97
CA ASN A 15 -2.42 3.87 11.24
C ASN A 15 -3.09 4.67 10.12
N LEU A 16 -4.22 4.18 9.60
CA LEU A 16 -4.90 4.82 8.47
C LEU A 16 -5.53 6.16 8.85
N PHE A 17 -5.70 6.47 10.15
CA PHE A 17 -6.52 7.59 10.65
C PHE A 17 -7.95 7.63 10.06
N ASP A 18 -8.38 6.52 9.47
CA ASP A 18 -9.71 6.30 8.91
C ASP A 18 -10.56 5.43 9.84
N THR A 19 -11.88 5.58 9.77
CA THR A 19 -12.78 4.62 10.40
C THR A 19 -12.70 3.26 9.69
N ARG A 20 -13.11 2.17 10.38
CA ARG A 20 -13.16 0.84 9.78
C ARG A 20 -14.02 0.79 8.51
N THR A 21 -15.13 1.51 8.50
CA THR A 21 -16.03 1.57 7.34
C THR A 21 -15.38 2.30 6.19
N THR A 22 -14.79 3.47 6.43
CA THR A 22 -14.06 4.25 5.41
C THR A 22 -12.92 3.43 4.80
N SER A 23 -12.08 2.80 5.64
CA SER A 23 -11.00 1.94 5.18
C SER A 23 -11.49 0.78 4.29
N ARG A 24 -12.61 0.13 4.63
CA ARG A 24 -13.19 -0.94 3.81
C ARG A 24 -13.71 -0.43 2.47
N LEU A 25 -14.36 0.73 2.43
CA LEU A 25 -14.85 1.33 1.20
C LEU A 25 -13.70 1.71 0.27
N VAL A 26 -12.65 2.33 0.81
CA VAL A 26 -11.43 2.64 0.06
C VAL A 26 -10.79 1.36 -0.50
N ARG A 27 -10.68 0.31 0.31
CA ARG A 27 -10.17 -1.00 -0.17
C ARG A 27 -11.05 -1.62 -1.26
N LEU A 28 -12.36 -1.40 -1.23
CA LEU A 28 -13.27 -1.88 -2.26
C LEU A 28 -12.99 -1.16 -3.59
N GLU A 29 -12.79 0.16 -3.58
CA GLU A 29 -12.42 0.93 -4.78
C GLU A 29 -11.14 0.38 -5.42
N TRP A 30 -10.10 0.15 -4.59
CA TRP A 30 -8.84 -0.44 -5.06
C TRP A 30 -9.04 -1.87 -5.57
N SER A 31 -9.91 -2.66 -4.94
CA SER A 31 -10.20 -4.04 -5.35
C SER A 31 -10.87 -4.09 -6.72
N VAL A 32 -11.79 -3.17 -7.02
CA VAL A 32 -12.44 -3.07 -8.33
C VAL A 32 -11.41 -2.69 -9.40
N ALA A 33 -10.59 -1.67 -9.15
CA ALA A 33 -9.54 -1.27 -10.09
C ALA A 33 -8.50 -2.38 -10.33
N LEU A 34 -8.14 -3.13 -9.28
CA LEU A 34 -7.26 -4.29 -9.37
C LEU A 34 -7.90 -5.40 -10.22
N ALA A 35 -9.18 -5.68 -10.01
CA ALA A 35 -9.90 -6.69 -10.79
C ALA A 35 -9.94 -6.32 -12.28
N VAL A 36 -10.21 -5.06 -12.62
CA VAL A 36 -10.18 -4.57 -14.01
C VAL A 36 -8.77 -4.74 -14.61
N SER A 37 -7.74 -4.33 -13.89
CA SER A 37 -6.35 -4.46 -14.34
C SER A 37 -5.94 -5.92 -14.52
N GLY A 38 -6.36 -6.79 -13.60
CA GLY A 38 -6.12 -8.24 -13.64
C GLY A 38 -6.84 -8.90 -14.81
N VAL A 39 -8.12 -8.59 -15.06
CA VAL A 39 -8.87 -9.09 -16.22
C VAL A 39 -8.18 -8.68 -17.51
N ALA A 40 -7.75 -7.42 -17.65
CA ALA A 40 -6.99 -6.97 -18.82
C ALA A 40 -5.69 -7.76 -19.01
N ALA A 41 -4.94 -8.05 -17.94
CA ALA A 41 -3.74 -8.87 -18.04
C ALA A 41 -4.07 -10.32 -18.44
N LEU A 42 -5.15 -10.89 -17.91
CA LEU A 42 -5.59 -12.25 -18.22
C LEU A 42 -6.09 -12.41 -19.66
N THR A 43 -6.75 -11.39 -20.22
CA THR A 43 -7.19 -11.43 -21.62
C THR A 43 -6.06 -11.25 -22.62
N HIS A 44 -4.92 -10.71 -22.19
CA HIS A 44 -3.76 -10.42 -23.05
C HIS A 44 -2.48 -11.18 -22.63
N LEU A 45 -2.60 -12.33 -21.96
CA LEU A 45 -1.46 -13.08 -21.41
C LEU A 45 -0.36 -13.40 -22.43
N SER A 46 -0.73 -13.71 -23.68
CA SER A 46 0.22 -14.01 -24.76
C SER A 46 0.91 -12.78 -25.33
N GLU A 47 0.35 -11.59 -25.10
CA GLU A 47 0.88 -10.31 -25.58
C GLU A 47 1.76 -9.62 -24.51
N ILE A 48 1.71 -10.10 -23.27
CA ILE A 48 2.53 -9.59 -22.18
C ILE A 48 4.00 -10.00 -22.40
N ARG A 49 4.87 -9.00 -22.46
CA ARG A 49 6.33 -9.20 -22.34
C ARG A 49 6.67 -9.51 -20.88
N TRP A 50 6.57 -10.78 -20.52
CA TRP A 50 6.65 -11.25 -19.13
C TRP A 50 7.92 -10.82 -18.38
N TRP A 51 9.07 -10.80 -19.04
CA TRP A 51 10.30 -10.34 -18.40
C TRP A 51 10.17 -8.89 -17.94
N LEU A 52 9.56 -8.02 -18.74
CA LEU A 52 9.36 -6.61 -18.40
C LEU A 52 8.27 -6.47 -17.35
N PHE A 53 7.16 -7.20 -17.48
CA PHE A 53 6.08 -7.23 -16.49
C PHE A 53 6.61 -7.58 -15.10
N VAL A 54 7.35 -8.69 -14.99
CA VAL A 54 7.93 -9.14 -13.71
C VAL A 54 8.96 -8.13 -13.20
N SER A 55 9.78 -7.55 -14.07
CA SER A 55 10.76 -6.53 -13.66
C SER A 55 10.08 -5.28 -13.10
N LEU A 56 9.04 -4.78 -13.76
CA LEU A 56 8.27 -3.61 -13.33
C LEU A 56 7.50 -3.88 -12.03
N PHE A 57 6.98 -5.10 -11.86
CA PHE A 57 6.35 -5.51 -10.62
C PHE A 57 7.36 -5.51 -9.45
N LEU A 58 8.50 -6.18 -9.63
CA LEU A 58 9.49 -6.35 -8.55
C LEU A 58 10.24 -5.05 -8.21
N VAL A 59 10.53 -4.19 -9.19
CA VAL A 59 11.34 -2.98 -8.96
C VAL A 59 10.72 -2.04 -7.94
N ILE A 60 9.38 -2.03 -7.83
CA ILE A 60 8.64 -1.23 -6.86
C ILE A 60 9.09 -1.54 -5.43
N ASP A 61 9.13 -2.81 -5.06
CA ASP A 61 9.52 -3.24 -3.71
C ASP A 61 11.03 -3.28 -3.53
N LEU A 62 11.76 -3.72 -4.55
CA LEU A 62 13.23 -3.83 -4.51
C LEU A 62 13.87 -2.48 -4.19
N ILE A 63 13.32 -1.38 -4.71
CA ILE A 63 13.82 -0.01 -4.45
C ILE A 63 13.03 0.65 -3.31
N GLY A 64 11.70 0.51 -3.33
CA GLY A 64 10.83 1.28 -2.43
C GLY A 64 10.76 0.73 -1.01
N TYR A 65 10.68 -0.59 -0.84
CA TYR A 65 10.34 -1.19 0.45
C TYR A 65 11.51 -1.92 1.10
N ILE A 66 12.15 -2.85 0.37
CA ILE A 66 13.13 -3.78 0.93
C ILE A 66 14.31 -3.07 1.64
N PRO A 67 14.92 -2.02 1.07
CA PRO A 67 16.03 -1.35 1.74
C PRO A 67 15.62 -0.74 3.09
N GLY A 68 14.44 -0.13 3.15
CA GLY A 68 13.90 0.46 4.38
C GLY A 68 13.52 -0.60 5.42
N ALA A 69 12.93 -1.71 4.98
CA ALA A 69 12.55 -2.81 5.86
C ALA A 69 13.79 -3.47 6.49
N ILE A 70 14.84 -3.70 5.70
CA ILE A 70 16.13 -4.21 6.20
C ILE A 70 16.74 -3.23 7.19
N ALA A 71 16.79 -1.94 6.86
CA ALA A 71 17.33 -0.91 7.74
C ALA A 71 16.55 -0.83 9.08
N TYR A 72 15.23 -0.92 9.02
CA TYR A 72 14.36 -0.87 10.20
C TYR A 72 14.60 -2.07 11.10
N ARG A 73 14.62 -3.28 10.55
CA ARG A 73 14.84 -4.51 11.31
C ARG A 73 16.24 -4.60 11.93
N ARG A 74 17.22 -3.91 11.34
CA ARG A 74 18.58 -3.79 11.88
C ARG A 74 18.73 -2.66 12.91
N SER A 75 17.77 -1.75 12.99
CA SER A 75 17.81 -0.61 13.91
C SER A 75 17.34 -1.04 15.31
N PRO A 76 18.19 -0.94 16.36
CA PRO A 76 17.79 -1.29 17.72
C PRO A 76 16.61 -0.47 18.25
N ALA A 77 16.46 0.76 17.75
CA ALA A 77 15.40 1.70 18.13
C ALA A 77 14.25 1.80 17.11
N GLY A 78 14.31 1.04 16.00
CA GLY A 78 13.33 1.16 14.91
C GLY A 78 13.37 2.53 14.18
N LEU A 79 14.42 3.31 14.37
CA LEU A 79 14.60 4.61 13.71
C LEU A 79 15.43 4.41 12.44
N ILE A 80 14.92 4.92 11.31
CA ILE A 80 15.61 4.89 10.03
C ILE A 80 15.60 6.27 9.37
N GLY A 81 16.51 6.49 8.42
CA GLY A 81 16.61 7.76 7.70
C GLY A 81 15.39 8.08 6.85
N ARG A 82 15.08 9.37 6.69
CA ARG A 82 13.98 9.89 5.85
C ARG A 82 14.06 9.42 4.40
N GLY A 83 15.27 9.14 3.88
CA GLY A 83 15.47 8.65 2.53
C GLY A 83 14.70 7.36 2.21
N TYR A 84 14.55 6.46 3.18
CA TYR A 84 13.77 5.22 2.99
C TYR A 84 12.28 5.50 2.81
N TYR A 85 11.73 6.48 3.53
CA TYR A 85 10.34 6.91 3.36
C TYR A 85 10.13 7.60 2.00
N VAL A 86 11.09 8.42 1.56
CA VAL A 86 11.04 9.04 0.22
C VAL A 86 11.08 7.98 -0.87
N ALA A 87 12.00 7.01 -0.77
CA ALA A 87 12.11 5.91 -1.73
C ALA A 87 10.81 5.10 -1.79
N TYR A 88 10.28 4.71 -0.63
CA TYR A 88 8.99 4.02 -0.54
C TYR A 88 7.87 4.81 -1.22
N ASN A 89 7.69 6.07 -0.84
CA ASN A 89 6.60 6.91 -1.37
C ASN A 89 6.73 7.20 -2.86
N LEU A 90 7.95 7.39 -3.35
CA LEU A 90 8.20 7.59 -4.77
C LEU A 90 7.81 6.33 -5.57
N MET A 91 8.25 5.16 -5.11
CA MET A 91 7.99 3.88 -5.79
C MET A 91 6.56 3.38 -5.59
N HIS A 92 5.85 3.76 -4.52
CA HIS A 92 4.45 3.35 -4.28
C HIS A 92 3.43 4.42 -4.68
N SER A 93 3.86 5.47 -5.36
CA SER A 93 2.99 6.53 -5.87
C SER A 93 2.39 6.14 -7.21
N LEU A 94 1.06 6.17 -7.29
CA LEU A 94 0.32 6.05 -8.56
C LEU A 94 0.72 7.14 -9.55
N VAL A 95 1.05 8.35 -9.07
CA VAL A 95 1.47 9.47 -9.94
C VAL A 95 2.80 9.17 -10.61
N THR A 96 3.79 8.67 -9.87
CA THR A 96 5.11 8.31 -10.43
C THR A 96 4.95 7.32 -11.58
N TRP A 97 4.16 6.27 -11.36
CA TRP A 97 4.00 5.21 -12.34
C TRP A 97 3.04 5.54 -13.47
N ALA A 98 2.05 6.40 -13.25
CA ALA A 98 1.22 6.94 -14.33
C ALA A 98 2.04 7.81 -15.28
N VAL A 99 2.92 8.67 -14.75
CA VAL A 99 3.85 9.48 -15.56
C VAL A 99 4.82 8.57 -16.31
N PHE A 100 5.43 7.58 -15.63
CA PHE A 100 6.32 6.62 -16.29
C PHE A 100 5.62 5.86 -17.41
N ALA A 101 4.45 5.27 -17.14
CA ALA A 101 3.68 4.50 -18.12
C ALA A 101 3.21 5.37 -19.30
N GLY A 102 2.81 6.62 -19.04
CA GLY A 102 2.44 7.57 -20.07
C GLY A 102 3.61 7.95 -20.98
N LEU A 103 4.77 8.26 -20.39
CA LEU A 103 5.99 8.56 -21.15
C LEU A 103 6.48 7.35 -21.94
N TRP A 104 6.45 6.16 -21.34
CA TRP A 104 6.80 4.92 -22.01
C TRP A 104 5.87 4.66 -23.20
N SER A 105 4.56 4.79 -22.99
CA SER A 105 3.56 4.58 -24.03
C SER A 105 3.72 5.58 -25.19
N TRP A 106 4.16 6.81 -24.89
CA TRP A 106 4.41 7.83 -25.90
C TRP A 106 5.71 7.60 -26.70
N LEU A 107 6.79 7.18 -26.03
CA LEU A 107 8.13 7.07 -26.64
C LEU A 107 8.42 5.69 -27.24
N VAL A 108 7.91 4.63 -26.62
CA VAL A 108 8.18 3.23 -26.97
C VAL A 108 6.93 2.56 -27.56
N GLY A 109 5.75 2.99 -27.12
CA GLY A 109 4.47 2.40 -27.47
C GLY A 109 3.78 1.77 -26.27
N ALA A 110 2.45 1.78 -26.29
CA ALA A 110 1.65 1.15 -25.24
C ALA A 110 1.81 -0.38 -25.32
N GLU A 111 1.96 -1.02 -24.16
CA GLU A 111 2.08 -2.47 -24.06
C GLU A 111 1.49 -3.01 -22.77
N TRP A 112 1.04 -4.26 -22.82
CA TRP A 112 0.38 -4.92 -21.69
C TRP A 112 1.31 -5.19 -20.50
N ALA A 113 2.63 -5.17 -20.69
CA ALA A 113 3.58 -5.31 -19.58
C ALA A 113 3.46 -4.18 -18.56
N LEU A 114 3.00 -2.99 -18.96
CA LEU A 114 2.77 -1.85 -18.07
C LEU A 114 1.64 -2.10 -17.06
N LEU A 115 0.78 -3.11 -17.27
CA LEU A 115 -0.23 -3.52 -16.28
C LEU A 115 0.37 -4.04 -14.97
N ALA A 116 1.66 -4.42 -14.96
CA ALA A 116 2.37 -4.74 -13.72
C ALA A 116 2.28 -3.60 -12.68
N LEU A 117 2.31 -2.34 -13.14
CA LEU A 117 2.31 -1.15 -12.29
C LEU A 117 1.00 -0.98 -11.52
N PRO A 118 -0.19 -0.89 -12.16
CA PRO A 118 -1.45 -0.84 -11.43
C PRO A 118 -1.70 -2.15 -10.67
N ILE A 119 -1.33 -3.32 -11.18
CA ILE A 119 -1.57 -4.58 -10.46
C ILE A 119 -0.81 -4.61 -9.12
N HIS A 120 0.46 -4.20 -9.09
CA HIS A 120 1.24 -4.09 -7.85
C HIS A 120 0.63 -3.08 -6.89
N LEU A 121 0.47 -1.84 -7.35
CA LEU A 121 0.04 -0.71 -6.53
C LEU A 121 -1.39 -0.85 -6.01
N LEU A 122 -2.30 -1.37 -6.83
CA LEU A 122 -3.68 -1.62 -6.42
C LEU A 122 -3.77 -2.89 -5.57
N GLY A 123 -2.93 -3.90 -5.83
CA GLY A 123 -2.77 -5.08 -4.98
C GLY A 123 -2.41 -4.71 -3.55
N ASP A 124 -1.41 -3.86 -3.38
CA ASP A 124 -0.97 -3.35 -2.08
C ASP A 124 -2.10 -2.67 -1.31
N ARG A 125 -2.84 -1.80 -1.99
CA ARG A 125 -3.92 -1.02 -1.38
C ARG A 125 -5.17 -1.87 -1.10
N ALA A 126 -5.54 -2.76 -2.01
CA ALA A 126 -6.74 -3.60 -1.91
C ALA A 126 -6.55 -4.72 -0.89
N LEU A 127 -5.43 -5.44 -0.94
CA LEU A 127 -5.20 -6.66 -0.18
C LEU A 127 -4.56 -6.38 1.18
N PHE A 128 -3.56 -5.49 1.22
CA PHE A 128 -2.79 -5.21 2.44
C PHE A 128 -3.18 -3.89 3.10
N GLY A 129 -3.84 -2.98 2.37
CA GLY A 129 -4.14 -1.64 2.88
C GLY A 129 -2.91 -0.72 2.91
N ASN A 130 -1.82 -1.13 2.26
CA ASN A 130 -0.60 -0.34 2.19
C ASN A 130 -0.85 0.88 1.29
N THR A 131 -0.53 2.06 1.81
CA THR A 131 -0.62 3.33 1.09
C THR A 131 0.73 4.06 1.21
N LEU A 132 0.78 5.32 0.80
CA LEU A 132 1.94 6.17 1.02
C LEU A 132 2.26 6.25 2.52
N LYS A 133 3.53 6.06 2.85
CA LYS A 133 4.06 6.03 4.21
C LYS A 133 4.16 7.44 4.78
N PRO A 134 3.42 7.78 5.85
CA PRO A 134 3.62 9.04 6.56
C PRO A 134 4.97 9.07 7.27
N PHE A 135 5.67 10.20 7.23
CA PHE A 135 6.99 10.35 7.85
C PHE A 135 6.98 10.31 9.39
N GLY A 136 5.82 10.52 10.01
CA GLY A 136 5.64 10.49 11.47
C GLY A 136 5.35 9.10 12.04
N VAL A 137 5.21 8.07 11.20
CA VAL A 137 4.83 6.71 11.62
C VAL A 137 6.03 5.77 11.41
N PRO A 138 6.24 4.76 12.29
CA PRO A 138 7.28 3.75 12.09
C PRO A 138 7.23 3.09 10.70
N PHE A 139 8.40 2.82 10.13
CA PHE A 139 8.51 2.31 8.75
C PHE A 139 7.88 0.92 8.59
N GLU A 140 8.14 0.00 9.51
CA GLU A 140 7.42 -1.28 9.58
C GLU A 140 6.14 -1.14 10.43
N PRO A 141 5.16 -2.05 10.29
CA PRO A 141 3.85 -1.94 10.92
C PRO A 141 3.90 -2.03 12.45
N ALA A 142 3.84 -0.88 13.12
CA ALA A 142 3.58 -0.76 14.55
C ALA A 142 2.41 0.21 14.76
N THR A 143 1.46 -0.15 15.64
CA THR A 143 0.36 0.76 15.97
C THR A 143 0.92 1.99 16.65
N HIS A 144 0.58 3.18 16.15
CA HIS A 144 0.98 4.43 16.76
C HIS A 144 0.07 4.69 17.98
N PRO A 145 0.62 5.03 19.16
CA PRO A 145 -0.18 5.26 20.37
C PRO A 145 -1.29 6.33 20.20
N GLU A 146 -1.04 7.33 19.36
CA GLU A 146 -2.05 8.36 19.05
C GLU A 146 -3.21 7.81 18.22
N PHE A 147 -2.97 6.85 17.32
CA PHE A 147 -4.03 6.22 16.56
C PHE A 147 -4.92 5.36 17.47
N GLU A 148 -4.34 4.64 18.44
CA GLU A 148 -5.12 3.90 19.45
C GLU A 148 -5.99 4.83 20.30
N THR A 149 -5.46 6.02 20.63
CA THR A 149 -6.20 7.02 21.40
C THR A 149 -7.35 7.61 20.58
N PHE A 150 -7.08 7.95 19.31
CA PHE A 150 -8.10 8.39 18.36
C PHE A 150 -9.23 7.35 18.20
N GLN A 151 -8.88 6.08 17.97
CA GLN A 151 -9.86 5.03 17.74
C GLN A 151 -10.77 4.83 18.96
N ARG A 152 -10.21 4.80 20.18
CA ARG A 152 -11.00 4.70 21.43
C ARG A 152 -11.94 5.89 21.59
N ALA A 153 -11.46 7.11 21.34
CA ALA A 153 -12.27 8.32 21.46
C ALA A 153 -13.40 8.38 20.42
N TYR A 154 -13.15 7.91 19.18
CA TYR A 154 -14.14 7.90 18.11
C TYR A 154 -15.20 6.81 18.31
N GLU A 155 -14.80 5.59 18.67
CA GLU A 155 -15.73 4.49 18.98
C GLU A 155 -16.65 4.86 20.15
N GLY A 156 -16.13 5.58 21.16
CA GLY A 156 -16.93 6.12 22.27
C GLY A 156 -17.90 7.25 21.90
N LYS A 157 -17.73 7.92 20.75
CA LYS A 157 -18.65 8.96 20.24
C LYS A 157 -19.66 8.42 19.23
N ALA A 158 -19.33 7.32 18.53
CA ALA A 158 -20.21 6.70 17.55
C ALA A 158 -21.51 6.17 18.17
N SER A 159 -21.53 5.88 19.49
CA SER A 159 -22.76 5.55 20.23
C SER A 159 -23.71 6.74 20.42
N ASP A 160 -23.22 7.98 20.35
CA ASP A 160 -24.01 9.19 20.62
C ASP A 160 -24.45 9.90 19.34
N ALA A 161 -23.69 9.76 18.25
CA ALA A 161 -23.90 10.53 17.02
C ALA A 161 -24.95 9.93 16.05
N VAL A 162 -25.39 8.68 16.26
CA VAL A 162 -26.46 8.03 15.48
C VAL A 162 -27.57 7.57 16.42
N ARG A 163 -28.31 8.52 16.99
CA ARG A 163 -29.68 8.25 17.42
C ARG A 163 -30.58 8.42 16.20
N VAL A 164 -31.07 7.31 15.66
CA VAL A 164 -32.25 7.29 14.76
C VAL A 164 -33.48 7.36 15.65
#